data_AF-A0A2N2PPV5-F1
#
_entry.id   AF-A0A2N2PPV5-F1
#
_cell.length_a   1.000
_cell.length_b   1.000
_cell.length_c   1.000
_cell.angle_alpha   90.00
_cell.angle_beta   90.00
_cell.angle_gamma   90.00
#
_symmetry.space_group_name_H-M   'P 1'
#
loop_
_entity.id
_entity.type
_entity.pdbx_description
1 polymer ?
#
loop_
_entity_poly.entity_id
_entity_poly.type
_entity_poly.pdbx_seq_one_letter_code
_entity_poly.pdbx_strand_id
1 'polypeptide(L)'
;MENEEVIRLGEERLLRSDFGPVSFGWVSSGSVVSWSGQDANDLLVGRIGEGFFLYPSKTLSDEELAAAPIQVWPGPGKPVTTMTSYVEAAAPADWNRDGADDLIVGGTEGFLNLLERKGRFPDLSFEFAGLVKDADTGLPFNVPYDNPNHPVMDNLGGYFDTSFFSGLMPVRYPSGDG
;
A
#
# COMPACT_ATOMS: atom_id res chain seq x y z
N MET A 1 29.60 21.12 -4.59
CA MET A 1 29.78 19.73 -4.11
C MET A 1 28.78 19.57 -2.98
N GLU A 2 27.61 19.04 -3.31
CA GLU A 2 26.54 18.80 -2.34
C GLU A 2 26.89 17.57 -1.49
N ASN A 3 26.70 17.69 -0.18
CA ASN A 3 26.82 16.59 0.76
C ASN A 3 25.70 15.59 0.46
N GLU A 4 26.05 14.43 -0.11
CA GLU A 4 25.13 13.29 -0.12
C GLU A 4 24.96 12.82 1.33
N GLU A 5 23.76 13.01 1.88
CA GLU A 5 23.36 12.35 3.12
C GLU A 5 23.34 10.84 2.88
N VAL A 6 24.40 10.18 3.32
CA VAL A 6 24.48 8.73 3.34
C VAL A 6 23.42 8.23 4.33
N ILE A 7 22.39 7.55 3.82
CA ILE A 7 21.38 6.85 4.65
C ILE A 7 22.14 5.89 5.57
N ARG A 8 22.12 6.19 6.88
CA ARG A 8 22.68 5.30 7.90
C ARG A 8 21.57 4.41 8.43
N LEU A 9 21.56 3.17 7.97
CA LEU A 9 20.71 2.14 8.55
C LEU A 9 21.18 1.83 9.99
N GLY A 10 20.22 1.54 10.87
CA GLY A 10 20.51 1.07 12.23
C GLY A 10 21.09 -0.34 12.25
N GLU A 11 21.34 -0.87 13.45
CA GLU A 11 21.71 -2.28 13.63
C GLU A 11 20.61 -3.20 13.09
N GLU A 12 20.97 -4.18 12.27
CA GLU A 12 20.04 -5.19 11.77
C GLU A 12 19.49 -6.01 12.94
N ARG A 13 18.16 -6.01 13.11
CA ARG A 13 17.47 -6.84 14.09
C ARG A 13 16.68 -7.92 13.37
N LEU A 14 17.10 -9.16 13.55
CA LEU A 14 16.40 -10.30 12.99
C LEU A 14 15.19 -10.66 13.86
N LEU A 15 13.99 -10.56 13.30
CA LEU A 15 12.73 -10.93 13.96
C LEU A 15 12.63 -12.47 14.07
N ARG A 16 12.52 -13.03 15.28
CA ARG A 16 12.48 -14.49 15.54
C ARG A 16 11.72 -14.80 16.83
N SER A 17 10.57 -15.44 16.72
CA SER A 17 9.88 -15.97 17.91
C SER A 17 10.68 -17.09 18.61
N ASP A 18 10.31 -17.39 19.86
CA ASP A 18 10.78 -18.56 20.62
C ASP A 18 10.56 -19.90 19.88
N PHE A 19 9.69 -19.90 18.85
CA PHE A 19 9.36 -21.07 18.03
C PHE A 19 9.99 -21.03 16.62
N GLY A 20 10.81 -20.02 16.30
CA GLY A 20 11.45 -19.83 14.99
C GLY A 20 11.02 -18.55 14.26
N PRO A 21 11.35 -18.39 12.96
CA PRO A 21 11.04 -17.17 12.22
C PRO A 21 9.53 -16.93 12.16
N VAL A 22 9.12 -15.67 12.36
CA VAL A 22 7.71 -15.25 12.24
C VAL A 22 7.35 -15.17 10.76
N SER A 23 6.28 -15.85 10.37
CA SER A 23 5.71 -15.76 9.02
C SER A 23 4.45 -14.89 9.05
N PHE A 24 4.40 -13.89 8.19
CA PHE A 24 3.27 -12.98 8.06
C PHE A 24 2.33 -13.37 6.90
N GLY A 25 2.51 -14.54 6.29
CA GLY A 25 1.74 -15.00 5.13
C GLY A 25 2.32 -14.51 3.80
N TRP A 26 1.45 -14.32 2.80
CA TRP A 26 1.83 -13.80 1.47
C TRP A 26 1.96 -12.28 1.52
N VAL A 27 3.09 -11.82 2.04
CA VAL A 27 3.38 -10.39 2.20
C VAL A 27 3.77 -9.76 0.85
N SER A 28 3.16 -8.64 0.54
CA SER A 28 3.47 -7.84 -0.65
C SER A 28 4.08 -6.47 -0.31
N SER A 29 3.86 -5.96 0.91
CA SER A 29 4.45 -4.72 1.39
C SER A 29 4.57 -4.68 2.91
N GLY A 30 5.51 -3.86 3.40
CA GLY A 30 5.72 -3.60 4.82
C GLY A 30 6.16 -2.16 5.07
N SER A 31 5.73 -1.55 6.17
CA SER A 31 6.13 -0.21 6.61
C SER A 31 6.09 -0.09 8.13
N VAL A 32 6.95 0.75 8.70
CA VAL A 32 6.88 1.12 10.12
C VAL A 32 6.15 2.45 10.23
N VAL A 33 5.12 2.51 11.08
CA VAL A 33 4.26 3.68 11.29
C VAL A 33 4.01 3.91 12.78
N SER A 34 3.53 5.09 13.15
CA SER A 34 3.22 5.45 14.56
C SER A 34 1.72 5.73 14.73
N TRP A 35 0.88 4.75 14.42
CA TRP A 35 -0.58 4.93 14.33
C TRP A 35 -1.32 4.56 15.61
N SER A 36 -0.75 3.69 16.43
CA SER A 36 -1.26 3.29 17.75
C SER A 36 -0.86 4.26 18.86
N GLY A 37 0.13 5.14 18.62
CA GLY A 37 0.58 6.16 19.56
C GLY A 37 1.80 6.95 19.08
N GLN A 38 2.15 8.03 19.79
CA GLN A 38 3.22 8.96 19.41
C GLN A 38 4.62 8.31 19.34
N ASP A 39 4.88 7.31 20.17
CA ASP A 39 6.17 6.59 20.21
C ASP A 39 6.04 5.14 19.70
N ALA A 40 5.01 4.87 18.91
CA ALA A 40 4.78 3.54 18.36
C ALA A 40 5.70 3.25 17.17
N ASN A 41 6.13 2.00 17.09
CA ASN A 41 6.80 1.40 15.94
C ASN A 41 5.90 0.28 15.41
N ASP A 42 4.68 0.65 15.02
CA ASP A 42 3.72 -0.32 14.51
C ASP A 42 4.19 -0.85 13.16
N LEU A 43 3.99 -2.14 12.93
CA LEU A 43 4.25 -2.75 11.62
C LEU A 43 2.95 -2.76 10.82
N LEU A 44 2.93 -2.04 9.69
CA LEU A 44 1.89 -2.18 8.68
C LEU A 44 2.32 -3.24 7.67
N VAL A 45 1.46 -4.23 7.43
CA VAL A 45 1.73 -5.34 6.50
C VAL A 45 0.60 -5.44 5.48
N GLY A 46 0.96 -5.42 4.20
CA GLY A 46 0.08 -5.79 3.10
C GLY A 46 0.15 -7.28 2.79
N ARG A 47 -1.01 -7.93 2.75
CA ARG A 47 -1.16 -9.34 2.43
C ARG A 47 -1.97 -9.50 1.16
N ILE A 48 -1.42 -10.23 0.20
CA ILE A 48 -2.05 -10.51 -1.09
C ILE A 48 -3.40 -11.20 -0.84
N GLY A 49 -4.48 -10.63 -1.38
CA GLY A 49 -5.81 -11.22 -1.23
C GLY A 49 -6.46 -11.07 0.14
N GLU A 50 -5.83 -10.38 1.10
CA GLU A 50 -6.39 -10.20 2.45
C GLU A 50 -6.46 -8.73 2.89
N GLY A 51 -5.69 -7.84 2.26
CA GLY A 51 -5.67 -6.41 2.55
C GLY A 51 -4.55 -6.01 3.50
N PHE A 52 -4.79 -4.98 4.32
CA PHE A 52 -3.76 -4.37 5.16
C PHE A 52 -4.01 -4.62 6.65
N PHE A 53 -2.93 -4.96 7.35
CA PHE A 53 -2.93 -5.33 8.75
C PHE A 53 -1.94 -4.48 9.53
N LEU A 54 -2.40 -3.91 10.65
CA LEU A 54 -1.55 -3.21 11.61
C LEU A 54 -1.21 -4.16 12.76
N TYR A 55 0.07 -4.23 13.10
CA TYR A 55 0.60 -4.89 14.30
C TYR A 55 1.05 -3.79 15.25
N PRO A 56 0.22 -3.43 16.25
CA PRO A 56 0.60 -2.43 17.23
C PRO A 56 1.86 -2.86 17.97
N SER A 57 2.86 -1.99 18.02
CA SER A 57 4.12 -2.34 18.64
C SER A 57 4.90 -1.09 19.06
N LYS A 58 5.70 -1.21 20.12
CA LYS A 58 6.69 -0.20 20.50
C LYS A 58 8.11 -0.61 20.14
N THR A 59 8.40 -1.91 20.12
CA THR A 59 9.78 -2.42 20.02
C THR A 59 10.02 -3.41 18.90
N LEU A 60 8.96 -3.80 18.17
CA LEU A 60 8.92 -4.89 17.20
C LEU A 60 9.39 -6.22 17.80
N SER A 61 9.09 -6.46 19.08
CA SER A 61 9.45 -7.73 19.74
C SER A 61 8.55 -8.87 19.27
N ASP A 62 9.04 -10.11 19.35
CA ASP A 62 8.25 -11.26 18.92
C ASP A 62 6.99 -11.47 19.76
N GLU A 63 7.01 -11.08 21.03
CA GLU A 63 5.83 -11.09 21.90
C GLU A 63 4.75 -10.12 21.40
N GLU A 64 5.14 -8.89 21.02
CA GLU A 64 4.22 -7.89 20.46
C GLU A 64 3.67 -8.36 19.11
N LEU A 65 4.53 -8.91 18.24
CA LEU A 65 4.15 -9.35 16.89
C LEU A 65 3.37 -10.69 16.87
N ALA A 66 3.39 -11.46 17.95
CA ALA A 66 2.58 -12.67 18.12
C ALA A 66 1.11 -12.36 18.46
N ALA A 67 0.78 -11.13 18.86
CA ALA A 67 -0.59 -10.71 19.10
C ALA A 67 -1.42 -10.71 17.80
N ALA A 68 -2.75 -10.80 17.94
CA ALA A 68 -3.65 -10.74 16.78
C ALA A 68 -3.56 -9.35 16.12
N PRO A 69 -3.28 -9.28 14.80
CA PRO A 69 -3.22 -7.99 14.10
C PRO A 69 -4.61 -7.41 13.88
N ILE A 70 -4.65 -6.11 13.62
CA ILE A 70 -5.87 -5.37 13.28
C ILE A 70 -5.94 -5.22 11.76
N GLN A 71 -7.00 -5.74 11.14
CA GLN A 71 -7.25 -5.51 9.71
C GLN A 71 -7.79 -4.10 9.51
N VAL A 72 -6.95 -3.20 8.96
CA VAL A 72 -7.29 -1.79 8.75
C VAL A 72 -7.93 -1.53 7.37
N TRP A 73 -7.73 -2.45 6.42
CA TRP A 73 -8.40 -2.44 5.10
C TRP A 73 -8.65 -3.88 4.63
N PRO A 74 -9.88 -4.24 4.18
CA PRO A 74 -11.11 -3.43 4.02
C PRO A 74 -11.74 -2.94 5.34
N GLY A 75 -11.14 -3.33 6.47
CA GLY A 75 -11.58 -3.03 7.82
C GLY A 75 -12.06 -4.29 8.54
N PRO A 76 -12.20 -4.25 9.87
CA PRO A 76 -12.50 -5.44 10.66
C PRO A 76 -13.82 -6.09 10.24
N GLY A 77 -13.77 -7.39 9.90
CA GLY A 77 -14.94 -8.18 9.53
C GLY A 77 -15.54 -7.88 8.15
N LYS A 78 -14.92 -6.99 7.36
CA LYS A 78 -15.37 -6.74 5.98
C LYS A 78 -14.79 -7.80 5.03
N PRO A 79 -15.59 -8.28 4.05
CA PRO A 79 -15.10 -9.27 3.10
C PRO A 79 -14.03 -8.67 2.18
N VAL A 80 -13.05 -9.50 1.83
CA VAL A 80 -12.15 -9.23 0.71
C VAL A 80 -12.97 -9.22 -0.58
N THR A 81 -12.80 -8.15 -1.34
CA THR A 81 -13.39 -7.96 -2.67
C THR A 81 -12.32 -8.06 -3.75
N THR A 82 -12.74 -8.06 -5.02
CA THR A 82 -11.84 -7.95 -6.17
C THR A 82 -10.91 -6.74 -6.08
N MET A 83 -11.37 -5.62 -5.52
CA MET A 83 -10.54 -4.43 -5.33
C MET A 83 -9.45 -4.66 -4.29
N THR A 84 -9.70 -5.44 -3.23
CA THR A 84 -8.68 -5.76 -2.22
C THR A 84 -7.74 -6.90 -2.64
N SER A 85 -8.09 -7.68 -3.66
CA SER A 85 -7.25 -8.80 -4.13
C SER A 85 -6.12 -8.38 -5.07
N TYR A 86 -6.22 -7.20 -5.69
CA TYR A 86 -5.23 -6.67 -6.64
C TYR A 86 -4.38 -5.53 -6.06
N VAL A 87 -4.49 -5.32 -4.76
CA VAL A 87 -3.72 -4.31 -4.03
C VAL A 87 -2.37 -4.90 -3.67
N GLU A 88 -1.30 -4.33 -4.25
CA GLU A 88 0.03 -4.93 -4.18
C GLU A 88 0.91 -4.28 -3.10
N ALA A 89 0.93 -2.95 -2.99
CA ALA A 89 1.77 -2.27 -2.00
C ALA A 89 1.07 -1.05 -1.41
N ALA A 90 1.14 -0.90 -0.09
CA ALA A 90 0.75 0.32 0.62
C ALA A 90 1.97 1.22 0.84
N ALA A 91 1.83 2.49 0.53
CA ALA A 91 2.73 3.56 0.93
C ALA A 91 1.96 4.54 1.85
N PRO A 92 2.25 4.54 3.17
CA PRO A 92 1.72 5.53 4.10
C PRO A 92 2.19 6.94 3.76
N ALA A 93 1.27 7.90 3.66
CA ALA A 93 1.60 9.32 3.49
C ALA A 93 0.42 10.21 3.88
N ASP A 94 0.68 11.36 4.51
CA ASP A 94 -0.30 12.43 4.73
C ASP A 94 -0.66 13.12 3.40
N TRP A 95 -1.44 12.42 2.56
CA TRP A 95 -1.73 12.80 1.19
C TRP A 95 -2.66 14.02 1.13
N ASN A 96 -3.69 14.04 1.96
CA ASN A 96 -4.67 15.12 2.02
C ASN A 96 -4.24 16.31 2.91
N ARG A 97 -3.08 16.21 3.60
CA ARG A 97 -2.52 17.21 4.52
C ARG A 97 -3.38 17.47 5.75
N ASP A 98 -4.09 16.46 6.25
CA ASP A 98 -4.87 16.54 7.48
C ASP A 98 -4.06 16.17 8.74
N GLY A 99 -2.80 15.80 8.56
CA GLY A 99 -1.90 15.38 9.62
C GLY A 99 -2.03 13.91 10.02
N ALA A 100 -2.70 13.10 9.19
CA ALA A 100 -2.80 11.67 9.36
C ALA A 100 -2.43 10.94 8.06
N ASP A 101 -1.64 9.87 8.17
CA ASP A 101 -1.26 9.10 6.98
C ASP A 101 -2.47 8.41 6.35
N ASP A 102 -2.70 8.71 5.08
CA ASP A 102 -3.48 7.93 4.12
C ASP A 102 -2.62 6.79 3.56
N LEU A 103 -3.23 5.93 2.74
CA LEU A 103 -2.51 4.90 1.98
C LEU A 103 -2.60 5.17 0.48
N ILE A 104 -1.43 5.32 -0.15
CA ILE A 104 -1.30 5.24 -1.61
C ILE A 104 -1.03 3.79 -1.97
N VAL A 105 -1.83 3.25 -2.87
CA VAL A 105 -1.86 1.82 -3.13
C VAL A 105 -1.75 1.50 -4.61
N GLY A 106 -0.74 0.71 -4.98
CA GLY A 106 -0.59 0.21 -6.34
C GLY A 106 -1.70 -0.77 -6.73
N GLY A 107 -2.33 -0.53 -7.88
CA GLY A 107 -3.23 -1.49 -8.53
C GLY A 107 -2.55 -2.19 -9.71
N THR A 108 -3.00 -3.41 -10.00
CA THR A 108 -2.50 -4.25 -11.11
C THR A 108 -2.72 -3.67 -12.51
N GLU A 109 -3.47 -2.57 -12.61
CA GLU A 109 -3.83 -1.84 -13.82
C GLU A 109 -2.92 -0.63 -14.08
N GLY A 110 -1.90 -0.42 -13.24
CA GLY A 110 -0.96 0.69 -13.35
C GLY A 110 -1.48 2.00 -12.73
N PHE A 111 -2.68 2.00 -12.18
CA PHE A 111 -3.22 3.12 -11.41
C PHE A 111 -2.81 3.05 -9.94
N LEU A 112 -2.75 4.22 -9.32
CA LEU A 112 -2.62 4.35 -7.88
C LEU A 112 -4.00 4.66 -7.26
N ASN A 113 -4.37 3.88 -6.25
CA ASN A 113 -5.57 4.06 -5.45
C ASN A 113 -5.22 4.86 -4.19
N LEU A 114 -6.08 5.80 -3.82
CA LEU A 114 -6.02 6.49 -2.53
C LEU A 114 -6.99 5.80 -1.58
N LEU A 115 -6.48 5.29 -0.46
CA LEU A 115 -7.31 4.91 0.67
C LEU A 115 -7.14 5.97 1.76
N GLU A 116 -8.21 6.69 2.03
CA GLU A 116 -8.23 7.73 3.04
C GLU A 116 -8.37 7.11 4.42
N ARG A 117 -7.59 7.62 5.37
CA ARG A 117 -7.66 7.19 6.76
C ARG A 117 -8.95 7.67 7.42
N LYS A 118 -9.59 6.77 8.17
CA LYS A 118 -10.76 7.07 9.00
C LYS A 118 -10.51 6.68 10.45
N GLY A 119 -10.87 7.60 11.35
CA GLY A 119 -10.73 7.39 12.79
C GLY A 119 -9.27 7.36 13.26
N ARG A 120 -9.09 6.95 14.51
CA ARG A 120 -7.80 6.77 15.17
C ARG A 120 -7.81 5.41 15.86
N PHE A 121 -6.63 4.90 16.20
CA PHE A 121 -6.53 3.68 16.97
C PHE A 121 -7.35 3.79 18.27
N PRO A 122 -8.11 2.73 18.66
CA PRO A 122 -8.20 1.41 18.05
C PRO A 122 -9.20 1.28 16.89
N ASP A 123 -10.02 2.30 16.64
CA ASP A 123 -11.08 2.31 15.61
C ASP A 123 -10.56 2.73 14.20
N LEU A 124 -9.26 2.58 13.98
CA LEU A 124 -8.60 2.95 12.72
C LEU A 124 -9.08 2.06 11.57
N SER A 125 -9.48 2.68 10.47
CA SER A 125 -9.76 2.00 9.21
C SER A 125 -9.38 2.86 8.02
N PHE A 126 -9.42 2.28 6.83
CA PHE A 126 -9.25 2.99 5.58
C PHE A 126 -10.51 2.87 4.72
N GLU A 127 -10.72 3.84 3.84
CA GLU A 127 -11.80 3.86 2.86
C GLU A 127 -11.28 4.26 1.49
N PHE A 128 -11.76 3.60 0.44
CA PHE A 128 -11.37 3.97 -0.93
C PHE A 128 -11.90 5.36 -1.28
N ALA A 129 -10.98 6.30 -1.48
CA ALA A 129 -11.27 7.70 -1.79
C ALA A 129 -11.14 8.03 -3.28
N GLY A 130 -10.77 7.05 -4.11
CA GLY A 130 -10.65 7.17 -5.56
C GLY A 130 -9.23 6.91 -6.06
N LEU A 131 -8.99 7.22 -7.33
CA LEU A 131 -7.66 7.18 -7.92
C LEU A 131 -6.88 8.43 -7.52
N VAL A 132 -5.58 8.26 -7.29
CA VAL A 132 -4.63 9.37 -7.21
C VAL A 132 -4.65 10.12 -8.54
N LYS A 133 -4.64 11.46 -8.47
CA LYS A 133 -4.71 12.34 -9.64
C LYS A 133 -3.53 13.30 -9.66
N ASP A 134 -3.11 13.69 -10.86
CA ASP A 134 -2.10 14.72 -11.02
C ASP A 134 -2.67 16.11 -10.67
N ALA A 135 -1.79 17.02 -10.25
CA ALA A 135 -2.20 18.34 -9.78
C ALA A 135 -2.53 19.32 -10.92
N ASP A 136 -2.04 19.08 -12.14
CA ASP A 136 -2.13 20.04 -13.24
C ASP A 136 -3.40 19.83 -14.07
N THR A 137 -3.71 18.56 -14.39
CA THR A 137 -4.84 18.18 -15.24
C THR A 137 -5.98 17.54 -14.46
N GLY A 138 -5.72 17.05 -13.24
CA GLY A 138 -6.70 16.34 -12.42
C GLY A 138 -7.07 14.95 -12.98
N LEU A 139 -6.26 14.43 -13.89
CA LEU A 139 -6.45 13.10 -14.47
C LEU A 139 -5.81 12.04 -13.54
N PRO A 140 -6.35 10.81 -13.53
CA PRO A 140 -5.75 9.73 -12.76
C PRO A 140 -4.28 9.50 -13.14
N PHE A 141 -3.43 9.37 -12.14
CA PHE A 141 -2.05 8.94 -12.35
C PHE A 141 -2.05 7.47 -12.76
N ASN A 142 -1.56 7.20 -13.97
CA ASN A 142 -1.37 5.86 -14.50
C ASN A 142 0.11 5.72 -14.88
N VAL A 143 0.72 4.60 -14.49
CA VAL A 143 2.02 4.15 -14.98
C VAL A 143 1.76 3.13 -16.09
N PRO A 144 1.70 3.56 -17.36
CA PRO A 144 1.21 2.70 -18.42
C PRO A 144 2.34 1.79 -18.92
N TYR A 145 1.97 0.60 -19.35
CA TYR A 145 2.89 -0.40 -19.89
C TYR A 145 3.15 -0.14 -21.38
N ASP A 146 4.40 0.08 -21.77
CA ASP A 146 4.80 0.09 -23.18
C ASP A 146 5.57 -1.22 -23.48
N ASN A 147 4.92 -2.17 -24.17
CA ASN A 147 5.56 -3.39 -24.65
C ASN A 147 5.60 -3.41 -26.16
N PRO A 148 6.79 -3.46 -26.77
CA PRO A 148 6.95 -3.43 -28.22
C PRO A 148 6.32 -4.64 -28.96
N ASN A 149 5.86 -5.66 -28.23
CA ASN A 149 5.18 -6.84 -28.77
C ASN A 149 3.65 -6.84 -28.59
N HIS A 150 3.07 -5.84 -27.91
CA HIS A 150 1.61 -5.69 -27.76
C HIS A 150 1.13 -4.36 -28.35
N PRO A 151 -0.14 -4.27 -28.79
CA PRO A 151 -0.70 -3.01 -29.26
C PRO A 151 -0.68 -1.95 -28.15
N VAL A 152 -0.31 -0.71 -28.49
CA VAL A 152 -0.38 0.45 -27.58
C VAL A 152 -1.79 0.55 -27.02
N MET A 153 -1.91 0.50 -25.68
CA MET A 153 -3.17 0.72 -24.99
C MET A 153 -3.36 2.23 -24.76
N ASP A 154 -4.58 2.72 -24.96
CA ASP A 154 -4.94 4.12 -24.66
C ASP A 154 -4.80 4.36 -23.15
N ASN A 155 -3.87 5.26 -22.80
CA ASN A 155 -3.47 5.60 -21.43
C ASN A 155 -4.30 6.76 -20.85
N LEU A 156 -5.37 7.18 -21.52
CA LEU A 156 -6.23 8.30 -21.13
C LEU A 156 -5.47 9.65 -20.97
N GLY A 157 -4.31 9.80 -21.61
CA GLY A 157 -3.52 11.02 -21.61
C GLY A 157 -2.49 11.17 -20.48
N GLY A 158 -2.12 10.08 -19.79
CA GLY A 158 -1.09 10.11 -18.73
C GLY A 158 0.34 10.39 -19.22
N TYR A 159 1.18 10.98 -18.35
CA TYR A 159 2.62 11.23 -18.58
C TYR A 159 3.51 10.06 -18.14
N PHE A 160 4.65 9.86 -18.80
CA PHE A 160 5.51 8.67 -18.67
C PHE A 160 6.96 8.96 -18.28
N ASP A 161 7.56 8.04 -17.52
CA ASP A 161 9.01 7.78 -17.47
C ASP A 161 9.29 6.44 -18.19
N THR A 162 10.11 6.48 -19.25
CA THR A 162 10.40 5.33 -20.12
C THR A 162 11.29 4.26 -19.48
N SER A 163 11.66 4.41 -18.20
CA SER A 163 12.66 3.57 -17.53
C SER A 163 12.06 2.39 -16.73
N PHE A 164 10.74 2.30 -16.59
CA PHE A 164 10.07 1.29 -15.75
C PHE A 164 9.12 0.39 -16.56
N PHE A 165 9.30 -0.94 -16.46
CA PHE A 165 8.43 -1.95 -17.09
C PHE A 165 7.81 -2.86 -16.00
N SER A 166 6.48 -2.90 -15.88
CA SER A 166 5.74 -3.85 -15.02
C SER A 166 4.55 -4.47 -15.76
N GLY A 167 4.19 -5.73 -15.45
CA GLY A 167 3.07 -6.43 -16.10
C GLY A 167 1.71 -6.01 -15.55
N LEU A 168 0.68 -5.92 -16.41
CA LEU A 168 -0.69 -5.62 -16.00
C LEU A 168 -1.60 -6.86 -16.16
N MET A 169 -2.57 -7.02 -15.25
CA MET A 169 -3.76 -7.85 -15.46
C MET A 169 -4.76 -7.02 -16.28
N PRO A 170 -5.20 -7.45 -17.48
CA PRO A 170 -6.05 -6.63 -18.34
C PRO A 170 -7.46 -6.44 -17.76
N VAL A 171 -7.90 -5.18 -17.62
CA VAL A 171 -9.30 -4.83 -17.35
C VAL A 171 -10.11 -5.09 -18.62
N ARG A 172 -11.08 -6.01 -18.54
CA ARG A 172 -12.08 -6.15 -19.59
C ARG A 172 -13.17 -5.10 -19.35
N TYR A 173 -13.18 -4.04 -20.14
CA TYR A 173 -14.29 -3.08 -20.14
C TYR A 173 -15.59 -3.78 -20.56
N PRO A 174 -16.76 -3.43 -19.98
CA PRO A 174 -18.03 -3.83 -20.55
C PRO A 174 -18.15 -3.17 -21.92
N SER A 175 -18.08 -3.99 -22.97
CA SER A 175 -18.53 -3.58 -24.30
C SER A 175 -20.00 -3.20 -24.18
N GLY A 176 -20.39 -2.06 -24.73
CA GLY A 176 -21.75 -1.50 -24.66
C GLY A 176 -22.86 -2.31 -25.33
N ASP A 177 -22.68 -3.62 -25.47
CA ASP A 177 -23.66 -4.55 -26.01
C ASP A 177 -23.87 -5.72 -25.02
N GLY A 178 -24.84 -5.55 -24.11
CA GLY A 178 -25.52 -6.66 -23.40
C GLY A 178 -24.90 -7.14 -22.10
#